data_AF-H1SJ95-F1
#
_entry.id   AF-H1SJ95-F1
#
_cell.length_a   1.000
_cell.length_b   1.000
_cell.length_c   1.000
_cell.angle_alpha   90.00
_cell.angle_beta   90.00
_cell.angle_gamma   90.00
#
_symmetry.space_group_name_H-M   'P 1'
#
loop_
_entity.id
_entity.type
_entity.pdbx_description
1 polymer ?
#
loop_
_entity_poly.entity_id
_entity_poly.type
_entity_poly.pdbx_seq_one_letter_code
_entity_poly.pdbx_strand_id
1 'polypeptide(L)'
;MPVDSIKIDKVFIGSCTNSRIEDMRAAAWVVQKLGRRVASNVKLAMVVPGSGLVKEQAEREGLDKVFKAAGFEWREPGCSMCL
;
A
#
# COMPACT_ATOMS: atom_id res chain seq x y z
N MET A 1 -26.09 -5.99 -6.46
CA MET A 1 -25.39 -4.70 -6.22
C MET A 1 -24.24 -4.60 -7.21
N PRO A 2 -24.07 -3.49 -7.93
CA PRO A 2 -22.88 -3.24 -8.75
C PRO A 2 -21.62 -3.23 -7.87
N VAL A 3 -20.48 -3.72 -8.39
CA VAL A 3 -19.22 -3.80 -7.63
C VAL A 3 -18.72 -2.40 -7.21
N ASP A 4 -18.95 -1.40 -8.06
CA ASP A 4 -18.62 0.01 -7.83
C ASP A 4 -19.45 0.68 -6.72
N SER A 5 -20.58 0.07 -6.32
CA SER A 5 -21.41 0.58 -5.23
C SER A 5 -20.94 0.15 -3.84
N ILE A 6 -19.94 -0.74 -3.77
CA ILE A 6 -19.41 -1.27 -2.51
C ILE A 6 -18.47 -0.25 -1.87
N LYS A 7 -18.79 0.19 -0.65
CA LYS A 7 -17.92 1.07 0.12
C LYS A 7 -16.70 0.30 0.63
N ILE A 8 -15.53 0.89 0.43
CA ILE A 8 -14.26 0.30 0.89
C ILE A 8 -13.96 0.83 2.30
N ASP A 9 -13.85 -0.07 3.27
CA ASP A 9 -13.49 0.26 4.65
C ASP A 9 -12.03 -0.04 4.97
N LYS A 10 -11.40 -0.96 4.23
CA LYS A 10 -10.02 -1.39 4.43
C LYS A 10 -9.29 -1.55 3.11
N VAL A 11 -8.03 -1.13 3.07
CA VAL A 11 -7.14 -1.26 1.92
C VAL A 11 -5.83 -1.89 2.38
N PHE A 12 -5.36 -2.87 1.62
CA PHE A 12 -4.14 -3.59 1.89
C PHE A 12 -3.36 -3.76 0.59
N ILE A 13 -2.11 -3.29 0.57
CA ILE A 13 -1.20 -3.40 -0.58
C ILE A 13 0.02 -4.19 -0.12
N GLY A 14 0.28 -5.34 -0.74
CA GLY A 14 1.44 -6.16 -0.42
C GLY A 14 1.10 -7.47 0.28
N SER A 15 0.85 -8.51 -0.52
CA SER A 15 0.65 -9.89 -0.05
C SER A 15 1.80 -10.80 -0.52
N CYS A 16 1.85 -12.05 -0.07
CA CYS A 16 2.77 -13.05 -0.63
C CYS A 16 2.67 -13.21 -2.17
N THR A 17 1.58 -12.74 -2.76
CA THR A 17 1.33 -12.77 -4.21
C THR A 17 1.80 -11.49 -4.93
N ASN A 18 1.65 -10.31 -4.31
CA ASN A 18 1.86 -9.01 -4.97
C ASN A 18 2.57 -8.00 -4.06
N SER A 19 3.85 -8.25 -3.80
CA SER A 19 4.66 -7.44 -2.88
C SER A 19 6.11 -7.28 -3.32
N ARG A 20 6.35 -7.41 -4.63
CA ARG A 20 7.66 -7.14 -5.25
C ARG A 20 7.87 -5.64 -5.36
N ILE A 21 9.11 -5.23 -5.63
CA ILE A 21 9.43 -3.81 -5.81
C ILE A 21 8.63 -3.16 -6.95
N GLU A 22 8.38 -3.90 -8.03
CA GLU A 22 7.56 -3.47 -9.16
C GLU A 22 6.11 -3.16 -8.76
N ASP A 23 5.51 -3.98 -7.89
CA ASP A 23 4.16 -3.74 -7.34
C ASP A 23 4.14 -2.44 -6.51
N MET A 24 5.16 -2.25 -5.66
CA MET A 24 5.28 -1.07 -4.80
C MET A 24 5.44 0.22 -5.61
N ARG A 25 6.25 0.18 -6.67
CA ARG A 25 6.42 1.31 -7.61
C ARG A 25 5.13 1.63 -8.34
N ALA A 26 4.43 0.61 -8.83
CA ALA A 26 3.15 0.81 -9.53
C ALA A 26 2.10 1.45 -8.60
N ALA A 27 1.97 0.94 -7.38
CA ALA A 27 1.08 1.51 -6.38
C ALA A 27 1.47 2.95 -6.00
N ALA A 28 2.75 3.22 -5.77
CA ALA A 28 3.24 4.57 -5.47
C ALA A 28 2.99 5.56 -6.62
N TRP A 29 3.16 5.14 -7.87
CA TRP A 29 2.86 5.95 -9.04
C TRP A 29 1.38 6.36 -9.10
N VAL A 30 0.45 5.42 -8.81
CA VAL A 30 -0.98 5.73 -8.75
C VAL A 30 -1.27 6.76 -7.66
N VAL A 31 -0.69 6.57 -6.46
CA VAL A 31 -0.87 7.48 -5.32
C VAL A 31 -0.36 8.88 -5.66
N GLN A 32 0.84 8.99 -6.22
CA GLN A 32 1.41 10.28 -6.63
C GLN A 32 0.57 10.95 -7.73
N LYS A 33 0.19 10.20 -8.77
CA LYS A 33 -0.58 10.72 -9.89
C LYS A 33 -1.94 11.26 -9.46
N LEU A 34 -2.61 10.58 -8.52
CA LEU A 34 -3.87 11.04 -7.98
C LEU A 34 -3.69 12.27 -7.07
N GLY A 35 -2.54 12.39 -6.40
CA GLY A 35 -2.25 13.50 -5.47
C GLY A 35 -3.24 13.58 -4.30
N ARG A 36 -3.93 12.48 -4.01
CA ARG A 36 -4.97 12.38 -2.97
C ARG A 36 -4.44 11.60 -1.77
N ARG A 37 -5.14 11.77 -0.65
CA ARG A 37 -4.94 10.98 0.57
C ARG A 37 -5.99 9.88 0.67
N VAL A 38 -5.72 8.91 1.54
CA VAL A 38 -6.67 7.88 1.96
C VAL A 38 -7.99 8.54 2.37
N ALA A 39 -9.11 8.01 1.87
CA ALA A 39 -10.43 8.57 2.13
C ALA A 39 -10.81 8.45 3.61
N SER A 40 -11.53 9.43 4.15
CA SER A 40 -11.87 9.51 5.59
C SER A 40 -12.72 8.36 6.09
N ASN A 41 -13.42 7.64 5.22
CA ASN A 41 -14.22 6.47 5.56
C ASN A 41 -13.39 5.18 5.67
N VAL A 42 -12.16 5.16 5.17
CA VAL A 42 -11.27 4.00 5.23
C VAL A 42 -10.67 3.93 6.63
N LYS A 43 -11.02 2.87 7.36
CA LYS A 43 -10.60 2.65 8.76
C LYS A 43 -9.16 2.15 8.87
N LEU A 44 -8.67 1.46 7.83
CA LEU A 44 -7.33 0.91 7.79
C LEU A 44 -6.82 0.88 6.36
N ALA A 45 -5.71 1.55 6.11
CA ALA A 45 -5.00 1.52 4.84
C ALA A 45 -3.53 1.22 5.11
N MET A 46 -3.02 0.08 4.64
CA MET A 46 -1.66 -0.32 4.94
C MET A 46 -0.93 -0.85 3.70
N VAL A 47 0.39 -0.71 3.72
CA VAL A 47 1.31 -1.24 2.73
C VAL A 47 2.35 -2.11 3.43
N VAL A 48 2.52 -3.34 2.93
CA VAL A 48 3.41 -4.37 3.51
C VAL A 48 4.36 -4.87 2.42
N PRO A 49 5.67 -4.55 2.47
CA PRO A 49 6.65 -5.09 1.54
C PRO A 49 6.75 -6.62 1.64
N GLY A 50 7.10 -7.29 0.55
CA GLY A 50 7.13 -8.76 0.49
C GLY A 50 8.29 -9.40 1.25
N SER A 51 9.36 -8.63 1.44
CA SER A 51 10.56 -9.06 2.14
C SER A 51 11.32 -7.85 2.66
N GLY A 52 12.30 -8.09 3.54
CA GLY A 52 13.23 -7.05 4.01
C GLY A 52 14.00 -6.37 2.88
N LEU A 53 14.41 -7.14 1.86
CA LEU A 53 15.11 -6.61 0.69
C LEU A 53 14.24 -5.67 -0.13
N VAL A 54 12.97 -6.02 -0.36
CA VAL A 54 12.02 -5.15 -1.07
C VAL A 54 11.75 -3.89 -0.25
N LYS A 55 11.60 -4.02 1.07
CA LYS A 55 11.40 -2.88 1.96
C LYS A 55 12.57 -1.91 1.89
N GLU A 56 13.79 -2.39 2.08
CA GLU A 56 14.99 -1.57 2.05
C GLU A 56 15.15 -0.88 0.69
N GLN A 57 14.84 -1.58 -0.40
CA GLN A 57 14.85 -0.99 -1.73
C GLN A 57 13.77 0.08 -1.89
N ALA A 58 12.53 -0.20 -1.47
CA ALA A 58 11.42 0.75 -1.53
C ALA A 58 11.69 2.03 -0.70
N GLU A 59 12.35 1.89 0.45
CA GLU A 59 12.75 3.02 1.30
C GLU A 59 13.91 3.81 0.69
N ARG A 60 14.90 3.15 0.08
CA ARG A 60 15.96 3.81 -0.69
C ARG A 60 15.40 4.62 -1.86
N GLU A 61 14.35 4.11 -2.51
CA GLU A 61 13.64 4.81 -3.59
C GLU A 61 12.63 5.86 -3.06
N GLY A 62 12.41 5.94 -1.75
CA GLY A 62 11.48 6.89 -1.12
C GLY A 62 10.00 6.56 -1.31
N LEU A 63 9.66 5.33 -1.69
CA LEU A 63 8.28 4.88 -1.89
C LEU A 63 7.50 4.89 -0.56
N ASP A 64 8.16 4.58 0.56
CA ASP A 64 7.56 4.62 1.89
C ASP A 64 7.03 6.02 2.22
N LYS A 65 7.76 7.07 1.83
CA LYS A 65 7.35 8.48 2.04
C LYS A 65 6.11 8.82 1.24
N VAL A 66 5.97 8.30 0.03
CA VAL A 66 4.78 8.47 -0.81
C VAL A 66 3.55 7.91 -0.11
N PHE A 67 3.64 6.67 0.37
CA PHE A 67 2.53 6.00 1.06
C PHE A 67 2.18 6.69 2.38
N LYS A 68 3.19 7.02 3.20
CA LYS A 68 2.99 7.75 4.47
C LYS A 68 2.35 9.13 4.24
N ALA A 69 2.79 9.88 3.23
CA ALA A 69 2.22 11.19 2.90
C ALA A 69 0.76 11.12 2.43
N ALA A 70 0.39 10.00 1.80
CA ALA A 70 -0.98 9.70 1.42
C ALA A 70 -1.85 9.18 2.59
N GLY A 71 -1.26 8.88 3.75
CA GLY A 71 -1.97 8.40 4.94
C GLY A 71 -2.04 6.88 5.06
N PHE A 72 -1.24 6.14 4.29
CA PHE A 72 -1.09 4.69 4.50
C PHE A 72 -0.13 4.40 5.64
N GLU A 73 -0.39 3.31 6.34
CA GLU A 73 0.57 2.71 7.26
C GLU A 73 1.64 1.94 6.48
N TRP A 74 2.90 2.22 6.77
CA TRP A 74 4.04 1.47 6.24
C TRP A 74 4.48 0.44 7.27
N ARG A 75 4.35 -0.85 6.95
CA ARG A 75 4.52 -1.95 7.91
C ARG A 75 5.78 -2.78 7.61
N GLU A 76 6.17 -3.61 8.57
CA GLU A 76 7.25 -4.60 8.39
C GLU A 76 6.83 -5.73 7.44
N PRO A 77 7.76 -6.29 6.65
CA PRO A 77 7.49 -7.45 5.82
C PRO A 77 7.18 -8.67 6.68
N GLY A 78 6.16 -9.44 6.30
CA GLY A 78 5.78 -10.66 7.02
C GLY A 78 4.33 -11.09 6.79
N CYS A 79 3.89 -12.12 7.53
CA CYS A 79 2.50 -12.53 7.58
C CYS A 79 1.64 -11.38 8.10
N SER A 80 0.75 -10.88 7.25
CA SER A 80 -0.07 -9.69 7.52
C SER A 80 -1.55 -10.06 7.45
N MET A 81 -2.36 -9.39 6.62
CA MET A 81 -3.81 -9.66 6.52
C MET A 81 -4.18 -10.92 5.73
N CYS A 82 -3.20 -11.74 5.34
CA CYS A 82 -3.48 -13.01 4.66
C CYS A 82 -4.02 -14.12 5.59
N LEU A 83 -4.21 -13.84 6.89
CA LEU A 83 -4.71 -14.76 7.91
C LEU A 83 -6.14 -14.43 8.31
#